data_AF-A0A835RIW2-F1
#
_entry.id   AF-A0A835RIW2-F1
#
_cell.length_a   1.000
_cell.length_b   1.000
_cell.length_c   1.000
_cell.angle_alpha   90.00
_cell.angle_beta   90.00
_cell.angle_gamma   90.00
#
_symmetry.space_group_name_H-M   'P 1'
#
loop_
_entity.id
_entity.type
_entity.pdbx_description
1 polymer ?
#
loop_
_entity_poly.entity_id
_entity_poly.type
_entity_poly.pdbx_seq_one_letter_code
_entity_poly.pdbx_strand_id
1 'polypeptide(L)'
;MKLTITQGIGGENCFMVQPLGVGGINGEASPSSSPLPSECSEASFFSVIPPPLPPTLCFLRRKMPKQNMVVAEEVLFSVPSASTLFPPPRSKASTAKYKELMAHLELHGNWNRASSWVESMKASSPTGPKSTSFLPSDTADSSDCEWRRRHPSALSKFEDLTAAAKGKNVVVFLDYDGTLSPIVDDPDSAFMSESMRAVLQGVAKYFPTAIVSGRCNDKVFSFVQLSELYYAGSHGMDIIGPTKWPDQANAKTILCQPAIAFLPMINEVYNTLLDKTTLIPGSKVENNRFCVSVHFRCVEEKRWNRLAEEVRSVLAAYPDLKLTQGRKVLEIRPTVEWDKGKALEFLLHELGCADGDNMLPLYIGDDRTDEDAFKVLRARGQGFGILVSKFPKETCASYSLKDPSEVKDFLRDLVEWKRNSLQNN
;
A
#
# COMPACT_ATOMS: atom_id res chain seq x y z
N MET A 1 16.19 24.36 37.00
CA MET A 1 16.91 23.09 37.21
C MET A 1 18.41 23.37 37.26
N LYS A 2 19.15 22.69 38.13
CA LYS A 2 20.63 22.70 38.13
C LYS A 2 21.06 21.24 37.97
N LEU A 3 21.58 20.86 36.81
CA LEU A 3 22.20 19.54 36.65
C LEU A 3 23.61 19.61 37.23
N THR A 4 23.93 18.67 38.11
CA THR A 4 25.30 18.42 38.58
C THR A 4 25.66 17.01 38.15
N ILE A 5 26.64 16.90 37.25
CA ILE A 5 27.16 15.62 36.77
C ILE A 5 28.32 15.22 37.68
N THR A 6 28.27 14.03 38.26
CA THR A 6 29.39 13.40 38.97
C THR A 6 29.71 12.07 38.31
N GLN A 7 30.95 11.90 37.83
CA GLN A 7 31.41 10.65 37.24
C GLN A 7 31.73 9.62 38.34
N GLY A 8 31.00 8.50 38.34
CA GLY A 8 31.38 7.31 39.09
C GLY A 8 32.41 6.48 38.32
N ILE A 9 33.42 5.96 39.03
CA ILE A 9 34.39 5.02 38.45
C ILE A 9 33.67 3.68 38.27
N GLY A 10 33.25 3.38 37.04
CA GLY A 10 32.43 2.20 36.73
C GLY A 10 31.75 2.21 35.36
N GLY A 11 31.69 3.36 34.68
CA GLY A 11 31.27 3.43 33.27
C GLY A 11 29.76 3.49 33.01
N GLU A 12 28.92 3.46 34.05
CA GLU A 12 27.46 3.60 33.94
C GLU A 12 27.01 5.00 34.40
N ASN A 13 26.32 5.73 33.51
CA ASN A 13 25.73 7.03 33.82
C ASN A 13 24.37 6.84 34.49
N CYS A 14 24.30 6.99 35.81
CA CYS A 14 23.04 6.92 36.56
C CYS A 14 22.40 8.31 36.67
N PHE A 15 21.19 8.49 36.13
CA PHE A 15 20.46 9.77 36.15
C PHE A 15 19.47 9.83 37.33
N MET A 16 19.90 10.42 38.45
CA MET A 16 19.01 10.68 39.59
C MET A 16 18.32 12.04 39.46
N VAL A 17 17.01 12.03 39.19
CA VAL A 17 16.17 13.24 39.24
C VAL A 17 15.57 13.37 40.65
N GLN A 18 16.12 14.27 41.46
CA GLN A 18 15.50 14.64 42.74
C GLN A 18 14.38 15.67 42.50
N PRO A 19 13.17 15.47 43.06
CA PRO A 19 12.16 16.52 43.09
C PRO A 19 12.59 17.63 44.07
N LEU A 20 12.44 18.88 43.65
CA LEU A 20 12.68 20.03 44.53
C LEU A 20 11.56 20.11 45.58
N GLY A 21 11.95 20.09 46.86
CA GLY A 21 11.04 20.22 47.98
C GLY A 21 10.33 21.57 48.03
N VAL A 22 9.10 21.56 48.54
CA VAL A 22 8.24 22.74 48.71
C VAL A 22 8.72 23.58 49.88
N GLY A 23 8.82 24.90 49.69
CA GLY A 23 8.82 25.89 50.76
C GLY A 23 7.47 26.60 50.79
N GLY A 24 6.73 26.51 51.90
CA GLY A 24 5.40 27.11 52.06
C GLY A 24 5.36 28.22 53.11
N ILE A 25 4.18 28.82 53.29
CA ILE A 25 3.76 29.57 54.49
C ILE A 25 2.22 29.59 54.61
N ASN A 26 1.72 29.16 55.78
CA ASN A 26 0.54 29.62 56.57
C ASN A 26 -0.80 29.92 55.87
N GLY A 27 -2.00 29.45 56.29
CA GLY A 27 -2.48 28.60 57.41
C GLY A 27 -3.92 28.11 57.06
N GLU A 28 -4.85 27.65 57.92
CA GLU A 28 -4.96 27.39 59.37
C GLU A 28 -5.94 26.19 59.60
N ALA A 29 -5.79 25.35 60.64
CA ALA A 29 -6.59 25.30 61.90
C ALA A 29 -8.15 25.33 61.72
N SER A 30 -9.02 24.42 62.20
CA SER A 30 -8.93 23.24 63.11
C SER A 30 -10.11 22.21 62.84
N PRO A 31 -10.56 21.27 63.72
CA PRO A 31 -10.33 19.82 63.51
C PRO A 31 -11.57 18.88 63.65
N SER A 32 -11.42 17.58 63.34
CA SER A 32 -12.04 16.47 64.15
C SER A 32 -11.64 15.03 63.75
N SER A 33 -11.32 14.24 64.79
CA SER A 33 -11.47 12.77 64.98
C SER A 33 -11.20 11.74 63.87
N SER A 34 -10.13 10.97 64.07
CA SER A 34 -9.95 9.55 63.74
C SER A 34 -10.74 8.64 64.75
N PRO A 35 -10.92 7.29 64.59
CA PRO A 35 -9.87 6.30 64.29
C PRO A 35 -10.20 5.09 63.36
N LEU A 36 -9.11 4.42 62.96
CA LEU A 36 -8.96 3.06 62.38
C LEU A 36 -9.10 1.95 63.48
N PRO A 37 -8.96 0.61 63.24
CA PRO A 37 -8.47 -0.16 62.08
C PRO A 37 -9.54 -1.13 61.49
N SER A 38 -9.29 -2.19 60.71
CA SER A 38 -8.09 -2.93 60.23
C SER A 38 -8.29 -3.51 58.79
N GLU A 39 -7.50 -4.39 58.14
CA GLU A 39 -6.37 -5.30 58.48
C GLU A 39 -5.45 -5.49 57.24
N CYS A 40 -4.78 -6.66 57.05
CA CYS A 40 -3.89 -6.98 55.92
C CYS A 40 -4.26 -8.26 55.14
N SER A 41 -3.85 -8.36 53.87
CA SER A 41 -3.24 -9.59 53.33
C SER A 41 -2.33 -9.30 52.12
N GLU A 42 -1.17 -9.96 52.09
CA GLU A 42 -0.18 -9.87 51.01
C GLU A 42 -0.44 -10.95 49.95
N ALA A 43 -0.06 -10.69 48.69
CA ALA A 43 0.08 -11.71 47.65
C ALA A 43 1.38 -11.48 46.86
N SER A 44 2.24 -12.49 46.86
CA SER A 44 3.63 -12.42 46.39
C SER A 44 3.76 -12.55 44.86
N PHE A 45 4.54 -11.64 44.26
CA PHE A 45 5.00 -11.77 42.87
C PHE A 45 6.31 -12.55 42.80
N PHE A 46 6.29 -13.72 42.15
CA PHE A 46 7.52 -14.43 41.76
C PHE A 46 8.13 -13.78 40.51
N SER A 47 9.37 -13.29 40.63
CA SER A 47 10.18 -12.89 39.48
C SER A 47 10.99 -14.09 38.99
N VAL A 48 10.79 -14.49 37.72
CA VAL A 48 11.57 -15.55 37.06
C VAL A 48 12.58 -14.89 36.12
N ILE A 49 13.86 -15.05 36.43
CA ILE A 49 14.98 -14.55 35.63
C ILE A 49 15.38 -15.61 34.59
N PRO A 50 15.35 -15.33 33.28
CA PRO A 50 15.92 -16.22 32.27
C PRO A 50 17.46 -16.06 32.18
N PRO A 51 18.21 -17.14 31.87
CA PRO A 51 19.68 -17.10 31.76
C PRO A 51 20.16 -16.45 30.45
N PRO A 52 21.41 -15.95 30.39
CA PRO A 52 21.95 -15.26 29.21
C PRO A 52 22.34 -16.22 28.08
N LEU A 53 22.17 -15.76 26.83
CA LEU A 53 22.62 -16.46 25.62
C LEU A 53 24.10 -16.15 25.28
N PRO A 54 24.83 -17.07 24.62
CA PRO A 54 26.26 -16.93 24.32
C PRO A 54 26.55 -15.99 23.13
N PRO A 55 27.80 -15.48 23.01
CA PRO A 55 28.13 -14.39 22.08
C PRO A 55 28.32 -14.81 20.61
N THR A 56 28.17 -13.79 19.75
CA THR A 56 28.12 -13.81 18.28
C THR A 56 29.37 -14.35 17.59
N LEU A 57 29.19 -15.08 16.47
CA LEU A 57 30.30 -15.47 15.60
C LEU A 57 30.89 -14.25 14.86
N CYS A 58 32.22 -14.17 14.82
CA CYS A 58 32.97 -13.08 14.20
C CYS A 58 33.11 -13.29 12.67
N PHE A 59 32.62 -12.35 11.85
CA PHE A 59 32.84 -12.39 10.40
C PHE A 59 34.16 -11.74 9.98
N LEU A 60 35.00 -12.50 9.28
CA LEU A 60 36.30 -12.07 8.77
C LEU A 60 36.17 -11.03 7.64
N ARG A 61 36.75 -9.84 7.85
CA ARG A 61 37.06 -8.89 6.77
C ARG A 61 37.98 -9.53 5.73
N ARG A 62 37.52 -9.74 4.50
CA ARG A 62 38.40 -10.00 3.35
C ARG A 62 38.89 -8.68 2.74
N LYS A 63 40.21 -8.60 2.50
CA LYS A 63 40.87 -7.49 1.80
C LYS A 63 40.53 -7.55 0.30
N MET A 64 40.33 -6.38 -0.32
CA MET A 64 40.52 -6.21 -1.78
C MET A 64 41.97 -5.80 -2.08
N PRO A 65 42.59 -6.28 -3.18
CA PRO A 65 43.85 -5.75 -3.68
C PRO A 65 43.64 -4.50 -4.55
N LYS A 66 44.58 -3.55 -4.49
CA LYS A 66 44.69 -2.42 -5.43
C LYS A 66 45.55 -2.82 -6.63
N GLN A 67 45.16 -2.38 -7.83
CA GLN A 67 45.96 -2.28 -9.08
C GLN A 67 45.09 -1.57 -10.13
N ASN A 68 45.58 -0.78 -11.08
CA ASN A 68 46.73 0.13 -11.10
C ASN A 68 46.47 1.19 -12.19
N MET A 69 47.07 2.39 -12.11
CA MET A 69 46.92 3.42 -13.15
C MET A 69 47.72 3.08 -14.42
N VAL A 70 47.16 3.37 -15.60
CA VAL A 70 47.88 3.69 -16.84
C VAL A 70 47.16 4.84 -17.55
N VAL A 71 47.92 5.74 -18.18
CA VAL A 71 47.47 6.97 -18.86
C VAL A 71 48.01 6.97 -20.30
N ALA A 72 47.43 7.84 -21.15
CA ALA A 72 47.71 8.08 -22.58
C ALA A 72 46.93 7.15 -23.54
N GLU A 73 46.52 7.61 -24.74
CA GLU A 73 46.98 8.79 -25.49
C GLU A 73 45.84 9.40 -26.35
N GLU A 74 45.92 10.70 -26.65
CA GLU A 74 45.01 11.36 -27.62
C GLU A 74 45.49 11.14 -29.07
N VAL A 75 44.56 10.99 -30.01
CA VAL A 75 44.84 11.22 -31.45
C VAL A 75 43.69 12.01 -32.07
N LEU A 76 44.06 13.14 -32.69
CA LEU A 76 43.17 14.10 -33.37
C LEU A 76 43.05 13.80 -34.88
N PHE A 77 42.38 14.68 -35.63
CA PHE A 77 42.14 14.71 -37.09
C PHE A 77 40.99 13.82 -37.61
N SER A 78 40.20 14.24 -38.61
CA SER A 78 39.84 15.59 -39.09
C SER A 78 38.57 15.50 -39.96
N VAL A 79 37.79 16.58 -40.04
CA VAL A 79 36.61 16.67 -40.91
C VAL A 79 37.01 17.28 -42.26
N PRO A 80 36.44 16.81 -43.39
CA PRO A 80 36.11 17.71 -44.47
C PRO A 80 34.65 17.60 -44.95
N SER A 81 34.03 18.75 -45.14
CA SER A 81 32.69 18.89 -45.73
C SER A 81 32.76 18.95 -47.26
N ALA A 82 31.84 18.30 -47.97
CA ALA A 82 31.43 18.70 -49.33
C ALA A 82 30.07 18.09 -49.70
N SER A 83 29.25 18.84 -50.43
CA SER A 83 27.90 18.47 -50.86
C SER A 83 27.74 18.57 -52.39
N THR A 84 27.12 17.57 -53.02
CA THR A 84 26.63 17.63 -54.42
C THR A 84 25.40 16.73 -54.62
N LEU A 85 24.55 17.07 -55.59
CA LEU A 85 23.23 16.46 -55.87
C LEU A 85 23.23 15.41 -57.02
N PHE A 86 22.11 14.67 -57.09
CA PHE A 86 21.50 13.94 -58.23
C PHE A 86 21.84 12.42 -58.45
N PRO A 87 20.93 11.63 -59.09
CA PRO A 87 20.77 10.17 -58.90
C PRO A 87 20.71 9.38 -60.26
N PRO A 88 20.00 8.23 -60.42
CA PRO A 88 19.90 6.95 -59.68
C PRO A 88 20.60 5.79 -60.49
N PRO A 89 20.40 4.47 -60.24
CA PRO A 89 19.19 3.74 -60.71
C PRO A 89 18.72 2.55 -59.83
N ARG A 90 17.60 1.90 -60.23
CA ARG A 90 17.01 0.69 -59.62
C ARG A 90 17.77 -0.60 -60.01
N SER A 91 17.87 -1.57 -59.10
CA SER A 91 17.82 -3.01 -59.42
C SER A 91 17.33 -3.84 -58.22
N LYS A 92 16.96 -5.12 -58.44
CA LYS A 92 16.25 -5.96 -57.45
C LYS A 92 17.15 -7.09 -56.89
N ALA A 93 16.96 -7.35 -55.60
CA ALA A 93 17.08 -8.64 -54.89
C ALA A 93 18.43 -9.40 -54.87
N SER A 94 18.90 -9.71 -53.64
CA SER A 94 19.39 -11.05 -53.32
C SER A 94 18.89 -11.48 -51.92
N THR A 95 17.87 -12.34 -51.90
CA THR A 95 17.18 -12.85 -50.70
C THR A 95 17.93 -14.02 -50.04
N ALA A 96 19.25 -13.91 -49.92
CA ALA A 96 20.11 -14.94 -49.34
C ALA A 96 20.61 -14.59 -47.93
N LYS A 97 21.13 -13.36 -47.70
CA LYS A 97 21.72 -12.96 -46.41
C LYS A 97 20.71 -12.70 -45.28
N TYR A 98 19.42 -12.54 -45.59
CA TYR A 98 18.38 -12.33 -44.56
C TYR A 98 17.93 -13.60 -43.86
N LYS A 99 18.10 -14.79 -44.45
CA LYS A 99 17.74 -16.07 -43.79
C LYS A 99 18.73 -16.45 -42.70
N GLU A 100 20.02 -16.17 -42.92
CA GLU A 100 21.09 -16.54 -41.97
C GLU A 100 21.10 -15.62 -40.73
N LEU A 101 20.71 -14.34 -40.90
CA LEU A 101 20.49 -13.42 -39.77
C LEU A 101 19.26 -13.81 -38.93
N MET A 102 18.21 -14.37 -39.56
CA MET A 102 17.02 -14.85 -38.85
C MET A 102 17.29 -16.17 -38.10
N ALA A 103 18.06 -17.10 -38.68
CA ALA A 103 18.45 -18.35 -38.02
C ALA A 103 19.27 -18.12 -36.73
N HIS A 104 20.05 -17.04 -36.66
CA HIS A 104 20.78 -16.67 -35.43
C HIS A 104 19.93 -15.96 -34.36
N LEU A 105 18.69 -15.55 -34.69
CA LEU A 105 17.74 -14.95 -33.74
C LEU A 105 16.76 -15.97 -33.14
N GLU A 106 16.69 -17.19 -33.68
CA GLU A 106 15.80 -18.26 -33.19
C GLU A 106 16.32 -18.99 -31.93
N LEU A 107 17.53 -18.67 -31.45
CA LEU A 107 18.14 -19.29 -30.26
C LEU A 107 17.74 -18.67 -28.90
N HIS A 108 16.87 -17.65 -28.88
CA HIS A 108 16.24 -17.16 -27.64
C HIS A 108 14.73 -17.09 -27.77
N GLY A 109 14.02 -18.02 -27.10
CA GLY A 109 12.55 -18.15 -27.06
C GLY A 109 11.82 -17.04 -26.29
N ASN A 110 12.20 -15.77 -26.50
CA ASN A 110 11.71 -14.61 -25.76
C ASN A 110 10.54 -13.90 -26.47
N TRP A 111 10.40 -14.05 -27.80
CA TRP A 111 9.35 -13.38 -28.59
C TRP A 111 7.94 -13.78 -28.16
N ASN A 112 7.66 -15.09 -28.03
CA ASN A 112 6.36 -15.60 -27.61
C ASN A 112 5.97 -15.19 -26.16
N ARG A 113 6.96 -14.93 -25.31
CA ARG A 113 6.73 -14.42 -23.95
C ARG A 113 6.47 -12.91 -23.97
N ALA A 114 7.15 -12.16 -24.85
CA ALA A 114 6.91 -10.72 -25.03
C ALA A 114 5.52 -10.43 -25.62
N SER A 115 5.06 -11.18 -26.62
CA SER A 115 3.71 -11.03 -27.20
C SER A 115 2.61 -11.30 -26.18
N SER A 116 2.68 -12.43 -25.46
CA SER A 116 1.74 -12.79 -24.39
C SER A 116 1.70 -11.74 -23.26
N TRP A 117 2.83 -11.10 -22.95
CA TRP A 117 2.90 -10.07 -21.92
C TRP A 117 2.25 -8.74 -22.35
N VAL A 118 2.36 -8.40 -23.64
CA VAL A 118 1.69 -7.24 -24.24
C VAL A 118 0.19 -7.48 -24.36
N GLU A 119 -0.24 -8.71 -24.63
CA GLU A 119 -1.65 -9.12 -24.50
C GLU A 119 -2.15 -8.95 -23.05
N SER A 120 -1.32 -9.26 -22.05
CA SER A 120 -1.63 -8.99 -20.64
C SER A 120 -1.73 -7.49 -20.32
N MET A 121 -0.82 -6.65 -20.86
CA MET A 121 -0.94 -5.18 -20.77
C MET A 121 -2.23 -4.67 -21.44
N LYS A 122 -2.64 -5.25 -22.56
CA LYS A 122 -3.92 -4.97 -23.24
C LYS A 122 -5.12 -5.41 -22.41
N ALA A 123 -5.07 -6.56 -21.76
CA ALA A 123 -6.12 -7.03 -20.86
C ALA A 123 -6.23 -6.15 -19.59
N SER A 124 -5.10 -5.64 -19.07
CA SER A 124 -5.06 -4.69 -17.94
C SER A 124 -5.55 -3.28 -18.30
N SER A 125 -5.80 -3.01 -19.58
CA SER A 125 -6.24 -1.70 -20.03
C SER A 125 -7.76 -1.55 -19.91
N PRO A 126 -8.28 -0.56 -19.16
CA PRO A 126 -9.66 -0.14 -19.34
C PRO A 126 -9.77 0.45 -20.76
N THR A 127 -10.26 -0.36 -21.70
CA THR A 127 -10.86 0.17 -22.91
C THR A 127 -12.10 0.93 -22.49
N GLY A 128 -12.17 2.22 -22.86
CA GLY A 128 -13.42 2.98 -22.85
C GLY A 128 -14.50 2.26 -23.65
N PRO A 129 -15.77 2.71 -23.55
CA PRO A 129 -16.93 1.93 -23.98
C PRO A 129 -16.78 1.49 -25.43
N LYS A 130 -16.42 0.21 -25.62
CA LYS A 130 -16.60 -0.43 -26.91
C LYS A 130 -18.10 -0.50 -27.10
N SER A 131 -18.60 0.27 -28.07
CA SER A 131 -19.91 0.05 -28.66
C SER A 131 -19.84 -1.26 -29.47
N THR A 132 -19.66 -2.36 -28.77
CA THR A 132 -20.04 -3.69 -29.25
C THR A 132 -21.55 -3.72 -29.15
N SER A 133 -22.21 -3.55 -30.29
CA SER A 133 -23.60 -3.92 -30.50
C SER A 133 -23.77 -5.43 -30.34
N PHE A 134 -23.68 -5.90 -29.10
CA PHE A 134 -24.10 -7.25 -28.74
C PHE A 134 -25.63 -7.27 -28.87
N LEU A 135 -26.10 -8.07 -29.82
CA LEU A 135 -27.46 -8.57 -29.79
C LEU A 135 -27.70 -9.22 -28.42
N PRO A 136 -28.83 -8.96 -27.74
CA PRO A 136 -29.09 -9.57 -26.45
C PRO A 136 -29.18 -11.10 -26.63
N SER A 137 -28.21 -11.80 -26.05
CA SER A 137 -28.34 -13.22 -25.74
C SER A 137 -28.97 -13.31 -24.35
N ASP A 138 -30.07 -14.04 -24.22
CA ASP A 138 -30.81 -14.24 -22.97
C ASP A 138 -29.98 -14.88 -21.84
N THR A 139 -28.73 -15.26 -22.12
CA THR A 139 -27.78 -15.83 -21.15
C THR A 139 -27.06 -14.78 -20.29
N ALA A 140 -26.83 -13.57 -20.81
CA ALA A 140 -26.07 -12.54 -20.10
C ALA A 140 -26.81 -12.04 -18.85
N ASP A 141 -28.10 -11.77 -18.99
CA ASP A 141 -28.97 -11.23 -17.93
C ASP A 141 -29.11 -12.22 -16.74
N SER A 142 -29.18 -13.52 -17.05
CA SER A 142 -29.17 -14.59 -16.04
C SER A 142 -27.90 -14.59 -15.18
N SER A 143 -26.73 -14.41 -15.81
CA SER A 143 -25.43 -14.43 -15.10
C SER A 143 -25.18 -13.20 -14.23
N ASP A 144 -25.61 -12.00 -14.65
CA ASP A 144 -25.59 -10.79 -13.81
C ASP A 144 -26.58 -10.94 -12.63
N CYS A 145 -27.79 -11.45 -12.88
CA CYS A 145 -28.79 -11.72 -11.84
C CYS A 145 -28.32 -12.74 -10.80
N GLU A 146 -27.57 -13.77 -11.20
CA GLU A 146 -27.00 -14.76 -10.28
C GLU A 146 -25.80 -14.19 -9.51
N TRP A 147 -24.95 -13.39 -10.17
CA TRP A 147 -23.86 -12.68 -9.50
C TRP A 147 -24.38 -11.71 -8.43
N ARG A 148 -25.40 -10.91 -8.74
CA ARG A 148 -26.06 -10.00 -7.79
C ARG A 148 -26.73 -10.73 -6.62
N ARG A 149 -27.20 -11.96 -6.83
CA ARG A 149 -27.71 -12.82 -5.73
C ARG A 149 -26.60 -13.31 -4.80
N ARG A 150 -25.39 -13.57 -5.33
CA ARG A 150 -24.22 -13.98 -4.53
C ARG A 150 -23.51 -12.80 -3.84
N HIS A 151 -23.54 -11.62 -4.45
CA HIS A 151 -22.85 -10.41 -3.98
C HIS A 151 -23.83 -9.21 -3.97
N PRO A 152 -24.89 -9.24 -3.14
CA PRO A 152 -25.93 -8.22 -3.14
C PRO A 152 -25.40 -6.84 -2.74
N SER A 153 -26.13 -5.78 -3.11
CA SER A 153 -25.70 -4.41 -2.80
C SER A 153 -25.67 -4.18 -1.29
N ALA A 154 -24.55 -3.70 -0.75
CA ALA A 154 -24.41 -3.42 0.69
C ALA A 154 -25.40 -2.33 1.17
N LEU A 155 -25.81 -1.40 0.30
CA LEU A 155 -26.90 -0.45 0.56
C LEU A 155 -28.25 -1.17 0.69
N SER A 156 -28.59 -2.05 -0.25
CA SER A 156 -29.84 -2.85 -0.20
C SER A 156 -29.88 -3.84 0.97
N LYS A 157 -28.72 -4.11 1.58
CA LYS A 157 -28.52 -5.06 2.66
C LYS A 157 -27.97 -4.40 3.93
N PHE A 158 -28.18 -3.09 4.06
CA PHE A 158 -27.66 -2.30 5.16
C PHE A 158 -28.26 -2.71 6.53
N GLU A 159 -29.53 -3.11 6.56
CA GLU A 159 -30.17 -3.66 7.76
C GLU A 159 -29.53 -4.98 8.22
N ASP A 160 -29.26 -5.91 7.29
CA ASP A 160 -28.58 -7.18 7.60
C ASP A 160 -27.15 -6.94 8.14
N LEU A 161 -26.41 -6.00 7.53
CA LEU A 161 -25.07 -5.58 7.96
C LEU A 161 -25.08 -4.94 9.35
N THR A 162 -26.01 -4.02 9.61
CA THR A 162 -26.11 -3.32 10.91
C THR A 162 -26.67 -4.22 12.01
N ALA A 163 -27.51 -5.21 11.69
CA ALA A 163 -27.91 -6.26 12.61
C ALA A 163 -26.70 -7.13 13.03
N ALA A 164 -25.85 -7.53 12.08
CA ALA A 164 -24.61 -8.26 12.36
C ALA A 164 -23.56 -7.43 13.12
N ALA A 165 -23.61 -6.10 12.98
CA ALA A 165 -22.76 -5.15 13.72
C ALA A 165 -23.27 -4.85 15.14
N LYS A 166 -24.51 -5.18 15.48
CA LYS A 166 -25.12 -4.81 16.77
C LYS A 166 -24.40 -5.50 17.93
N GLY A 167 -23.99 -4.70 18.92
CA GLY A 167 -23.19 -5.15 20.07
C GLY A 167 -21.70 -5.30 19.80
N LYS A 168 -21.28 -5.36 18.52
CA LYS A 168 -19.88 -5.51 18.11
C LYS A 168 -19.19 -4.16 17.90
N ASN A 169 -17.88 -4.20 18.03
CA ASN A 169 -16.98 -3.12 17.64
C ASN A 169 -16.70 -3.24 16.14
N VAL A 170 -17.11 -2.24 15.36
CA VAL A 170 -16.89 -2.21 13.91
C VAL A 170 -15.56 -1.50 13.62
N VAL A 171 -14.77 -2.06 12.72
CA VAL A 171 -13.51 -1.47 12.21
C VAL A 171 -13.64 -1.35 10.70
N VAL A 172 -13.29 -0.20 10.14
CA VAL A 172 -13.53 0.11 8.71
C VAL A 172 -12.20 0.21 7.96
N PHE A 173 -12.05 -0.58 6.90
CA PHE A 173 -10.88 -0.59 6.02
C PHE A 173 -11.32 -0.18 4.62
N LEU A 174 -10.60 0.76 4.03
CA LEU A 174 -10.98 1.40 2.77
C LEU A 174 -9.78 1.46 1.84
N ASP A 175 -9.91 0.88 0.65
CA ASP A 175 -9.04 1.25 -0.45
C ASP A 175 -9.29 2.71 -0.89
N TYR A 176 -8.37 3.28 -1.68
CA TYR A 176 -8.44 4.66 -2.12
C TYR A 176 -8.89 4.83 -3.58
N ASP A 177 -8.14 4.28 -4.55
CA ASP A 177 -8.29 4.55 -5.98
C ASP A 177 -9.37 3.66 -6.62
N GLY A 178 -10.50 4.24 -7.01
CA GLY A 178 -11.67 3.50 -7.47
C GLY A 178 -12.68 3.20 -6.36
N THR A 179 -12.30 3.42 -5.10
CA THR A 179 -13.12 3.19 -3.91
C THR A 179 -13.58 4.52 -3.28
N LEU A 180 -12.65 5.37 -2.85
CA LEU A 180 -12.93 6.68 -2.23
C LEU A 180 -12.77 7.86 -3.19
N SER A 181 -11.95 7.69 -4.24
CA SER A 181 -11.79 8.62 -5.35
C SER A 181 -12.13 7.90 -6.67
N PRO A 182 -12.75 8.57 -7.67
CA PRO A 182 -12.90 7.98 -9.00
C PRO A 182 -11.53 7.71 -9.65
N ILE A 183 -11.49 6.72 -10.55
CA ILE A 183 -10.30 6.40 -11.35
C ILE A 183 -10.13 7.49 -12.42
N VAL A 184 -9.04 8.24 -12.30
CA VAL A 184 -8.64 9.31 -13.23
C VAL A 184 -7.48 8.88 -14.13
N ASP A 185 -7.18 9.67 -15.17
CA ASP A 185 -6.08 9.40 -16.09
C ASP A 185 -4.71 9.88 -15.56
N ASP A 186 -4.65 11.01 -14.85
CA ASP A 186 -3.45 11.44 -14.12
C ASP A 186 -3.53 10.97 -12.65
N PRO A 187 -2.60 10.11 -12.19
CA PRO A 187 -2.56 9.64 -10.81
C PRO A 187 -2.38 10.74 -9.76
N ASP A 188 -1.92 11.95 -10.13
CA ASP A 188 -1.74 13.06 -9.19
C ASP A 188 -3.03 13.87 -8.99
N SER A 189 -4.00 13.71 -9.90
CA SER A 189 -5.31 14.37 -9.88
C SER A 189 -6.42 13.54 -9.22
N ALA A 190 -6.07 12.42 -8.55
CA ALA A 190 -7.01 11.49 -7.92
C ALA A 190 -7.53 12.00 -6.57
N PHE A 191 -8.09 13.21 -6.53
CA PHE A 191 -8.51 13.85 -5.28
C PHE A 191 -9.86 13.32 -4.76
N MET A 192 -9.92 13.14 -3.44
CA MET A 192 -11.16 12.90 -2.71
C MET A 192 -12.00 14.19 -2.62
N SER A 193 -13.28 14.11 -2.99
CA SER A 193 -14.21 15.24 -2.83
C SER A 193 -14.39 15.64 -1.36
N GLU A 194 -14.63 16.93 -1.09
CA GLU A 194 -14.92 17.43 0.26
C GLU A 194 -16.10 16.70 0.90
N SER A 195 -17.14 16.37 0.12
CA SER A 195 -18.30 15.60 0.61
C SER A 195 -17.94 14.18 1.07
N MET A 196 -17.00 13.51 0.39
CA MET A 196 -16.49 12.20 0.81
C MET A 196 -15.61 12.34 2.05
N ARG A 197 -14.74 13.36 2.09
CA ARG A 197 -13.86 13.65 3.25
C ARG A 197 -14.67 13.90 4.52
N ALA A 198 -15.74 14.67 4.44
CA ALA A 198 -16.63 14.95 5.57
C ALA A 198 -17.36 13.69 6.07
N VAL A 199 -17.82 12.81 5.16
CA VAL A 199 -18.41 11.52 5.52
C VAL A 199 -17.36 10.61 6.19
N LEU A 200 -16.16 10.50 5.61
CA LEU A 200 -15.07 9.69 6.13
C LEU A 200 -14.59 10.16 7.52
N GLN A 201 -14.52 11.46 7.76
CA GLN A 201 -14.27 12.02 9.09
C GLN A 201 -15.40 11.67 10.07
N GLY A 202 -16.65 11.67 9.60
CA GLY A 202 -17.79 11.14 10.34
C GLY A 202 -17.62 9.67 10.75
N VAL A 203 -17.13 8.81 9.85
CA VAL A 203 -16.85 7.39 10.13
C VAL A 203 -15.74 7.28 11.18
N ALA A 204 -14.62 7.97 10.97
CA ALA A 204 -13.46 7.98 11.86
C ALA A 204 -13.79 8.39 13.31
N LYS A 205 -14.77 9.28 13.49
CA LYS A 205 -15.26 9.69 14.82
C LYS A 205 -15.88 8.54 15.62
N TYR A 206 -16.47 7.55 14.96
CA TYR A 206 -17.23 6.48 15.61
C TYR A 206 -16.59 5.08 15.49
N PHE A 207 -15.66 4.90 14.54
CA PHE A 207 -15.08 3.62 14.19
C PHE A 207 -13.58 3.78 13.90
N PRO A 208 -12.70 2.92 14.44
CA PRO A 208 -11.32 2.85 13.99
C PRO A 208 -11.30 2.59 12.48
N THR A 209 -10.65 3.49 11.74
CA THR A 209 -10.75 3.55 10.27
C THR A 209 -9.36 3.60 9.63
N ALA A 210 -9.12 2.74 8.64
CA ALA A 210 -7.84 2.58 7.96
C ALA A 210 -7.96 2.75 6.45
N ILE A 211 -7.04 3.50 5.85
CA ILE A 211 -6.86 3.58 4.39
C ILE A 211 -5.77 2.60 3.96
N VAL A 212 -6.10 1.66 3.07
CA VAL A 212 -5.18 0.61 2.59
C VAL A 212 -4.94 0.79 1.09
N SER A 213 -3.85 1.45 0.72
CA SER A 213 -3.61 1.92 -0.66
C SER A 213 -2.31 1.36 -1.25
N GLY A 214 -2.28 1.24 -2.58
CA GLY A 214 -1.04 0.99 -3.33
C GLY A 214 -0.06 2.16 -3.33
N ARG A 215 -0.53 3.38 -3.04
CA ARG A 215 0.25 4.62 -2.99
C ARG A 215 1.07 4.71 -1.70
N CYS A 216 2.19 5.44 -1.72
CA CYS A 216 2.91 5.79 -0.48
C CYS A 216 2.04 6.63 0.47
N ASN A 217 2.34 6.54 1.77
CA ASN A 217 1.58 7.22 2.83
C ASN A 217 1.49 8.74 2.61
N ASP A 218 2.59 9.40 2.30
CA ASP A 218 2.61 10.86 2.08
C ASP A 218 1.64 11.30 0.98
N LYS A 219 1.49 10.51 -0.08
CA LYS A 219 0.62 10.81 -1.23
C LYS A 219 -0.85 10.53 -0.94
N VAL A 220 -1.18 9.39 -0.34
CA VAL A 220 -2.58 9.13 0.05
C VAL A 220 -3.02 10.05 1.19
N PHE A 221 -2.12 10.41 2.11
CA PHE A 221 -2.37 11.42 3.14
C PHE A 221 -2.59 12.81 2.54
N SER A 222 -1.81 13.24 1.53
CA SER A 222 -2.01 14.55 0.91
C SER A 222 -3.38 14.68 0.21
N PHE A 223 -3.96 13.57 -0.24
CA PHE A 223 -5.32 13.53 -0.78
C PHE A 223 -6.41 13.41 0.29
N VAL A 224 -6.22 12.60 1.34
CA VAL A 224 -7.25 12.28 2.37
C VAL A 224 -7.25 13.27 3.54
N GLN A 225 -6.09 13.79 3.95
CA GLN A 225 -5.90 14.90 4.91
C GLN A 225 -6.64 14.72 6.27
N LEU A 226 -6.74 13.49 6.78
CA LEU A 226 -7.37 13.18 8.07
C LEU A 226 -6.34 12.48 8.99
N SER A 227 -5.84 13.22 9.97
CA SER A 227 -4.82 12.78 10.94
C SER A 227 -5.27 11.71 11.94
N GLU A 228 -6.59 11.49 12.01
CA GLU A 228 -7.30 10.54 12.86
C GLU A 228 -7.44 9.12 12.25
N LEU A 229 -6.95 8.91 11.02
CA LEU A 229 -6.97 7.62 10.34
C LEU A 229 -5.67 6.83 10.49
N TYR A 230 -5.77 5.51 10.36
CA TYR A 230 -4.63 4.65 10.05
C TYR A 230 -4.34 4.70 8.55
N TYR A 231 -3.07 4.66 8.18
CA TYR A 231 -2.63 4.63 6.79
C TYR A 231 -1.72 3.43 6.54
N ALA A 232 -2.11 2.57 5.61
CA ALA A 232 -1.38 1.39 5.15
C ALA A 232 -1.05 1.55 3.66
N GLY A 233 -0.05 2.38 3.38
CA GLY A 233 0.44 2.68 2.04
C GLY A 233 1.37 1.61 1.49
N SER A 234 1.76 1.79 0.22
CA SER A 234 2.67 0.91 -0.51
C SER A 234 2.18 -0.55 -0.56
N HIS A 235 0.88 -0.75 -0.80
CA HIS A 235 0.17 -2.04 -0.69
C HIS A 235 0.24 -2.64 0.72
N GLY A 236 0.25 -1.78 1.75
CA GLY A 236 0.32 -2.15 3.15
C GLY A 236 1.74 -2.37 3.70
N MET A 237 2.80 -2.16 2.91
CA MET A 237 4.20 -2.26 3.38
C MET A 237 4.68 -1.04 4.19
N ASP A 238 3.89 0.03 4.28
CA ASP A 238 4.13 1.19 5.14
C ASP A 238 2.87 1.46 5.97
N ILE A 239 2.80 0.97 7.20
CA ILE A 239 1.65 1.17 8.09
C ILE A 239 2.01 2.20 9.16
N ILE A 240 1.22 3.26 9.26
CA ILE A 240 1.37 4.36 10.23
C ILE A 240 0.02 4.58 10.93
N GLY A 241 0.03 4.63 12.26
CA GLY A 241 -1.13 4.96 13.08
C GLY A 241 -1.49 6.46 13.07
N PRO A 242 -2.70 6.82 13.56
CA PRO A 242 -3.13 8.21 13.62
C PRO A 242 -2.23 9.07 14.52
N THR A 243 -2.03 10.32 14.11
CA THR A 243 -1.21 11.31 14.85
C THR A 243 -2.03 12.18 15.79
N LYS A 244 -3.36 12.18 15.63
CA LYS A 244 -4.31 12.78 16.57
C LYS A 244 -5.37 11.76 16.93
N TRP A 245 -5.32 11.27 18.17
CA TRP A 245 -6.43 10.52 18.77
C TRP A 245 -7.25 11.47 19.64
N PRO A 246 -8.60 11.41 19.64
CA PRO A 246 -9.42 12.33 20.44
C PRO A 246 -9.12 12.30 21.95
N ASP A 247 -8.96 11.12 22.55
CA ASP A 247 -9.03 10.96 24.03
C ASP A 247 -8.04 9.94 24.64
N GLN A 248 -6.82 9.78 24.11
CA GLN A 248 -5.83 8.86 24.73
C GLN A 248 -4.41 9.44 24.81
N ALA A 249 -3.99 9.79 26.03
CA ALA A 249 -2.63 10.23 26.36
C ALA A 249 -1.54 9.13 26.21
N ASN A 250 -1.94 7.89 25.95
CA ASN A 250 -1.06 6.71 25.80
C ASN A 250 -1.25 6.00 24.44
N ALA A 251 -1.56 6.74 23.37
CA ALA A 251 -1.70 6.15 22.04
C ALA A 251 -0.40 5.47 21.59
N LYS A 252 -0.41 4.14 21.49
CA LYS A 252 0.72 3.33 21.00
C LYS A 252 1.08 3.79 19.58
N THR A 253 2.33 4.17 19.36
CA THR A 253 2.83 4.50 18.02
C THR A 253 2.85 3.24 17.16
N ILE A 254 1.82 3.07 16.33
CA ILE A 254 1.72 1.95 15.39
C ILE A 254 2.55 2.29 14.15
N LEU A 255 3.60 1.50 13.93
CA LEU A 255 4.48 1.55 12.76
C LEU A 255 4.79 0.12 12.32
N CYS A 256 4.54 -0.20 11.05
CA CYS A 256 4.94 -1.48 10.46
C CYS A 256 5.56 -1.28 9.08
N GLN A 257 6.79 -1.74 8.90
CA GLN A 257 7.57 -1.60 7.68
C GLN A 257 8.29 -2.93 7.34
N PRO A 258 7.56 -4.00 6.98
CA PRO A 258 8.12 -5.33 6.74
C PRO A 258 9.19 -5.36 5.64
N ALA A 259 9.17 -4.38 4.73
CA ALA A 259 10.11 -4.25 3.63
C ALA A 259 11.22 -3.20 3.86
N ILE A 260 11.48 -2.74 5.09
CA ILE A 260 12.46 -1.66 5.40
C ILE A 260 13.86 -1.90 4.82
N ALA A 261 14.32 -3.15 4.78
CA ALA A 261 15.62 -3.53 4.21
C ALA A 261 15.73 -3.29 2.69
N PHE A 262 14.61 -3.23 1.97
CA PHE A 262 14.58 -3.05 0.51
C PHE A 262 14.63 -1.58 0.06
N LEU A 263 14.48 -0.61 0.96
CA LEU A 263 14.44 0.81 0.61
C LEU A 263 15.64 1.29 -0.24
N PRO A 264 16.90 0.90 0.03
CA PRO A 264 18.03 1.29 -0.83
C PRO A 264 17.89 0.76 -2.26
N MET A 265 17.52 -0.52 -2.40
CA MET A 265 17.33 -1.19 -3.69
C MET A 265 16.17 -0.58 -4.48
N ILE A 266 15.05 -0.27 -3.83
CA ILE A 266 13.89 0.36 -4.47
C ILE A 266 14.24 1.77 -4.98
N ASN A 267 15.03 2.54 -4.25
CA ASN A 267 15.49 3.85 -4.69
C ASN A 267 16.49 3.76 -5.87
N GLU A 268 17.40 2.77 -5.87
CA GLU A 268 18.31 2.50 -6.99
C GLU A 268 17.54 2.12 -8.27
N VAL A 269 16.56 1.23 -8.15
CA VAL A 269 15.68 0.82 -9.25
C VAL A 269 14.83 1.98 -9.75
N TYR A 270 14.29 2.82 -8.86
CA TYR A 270 13.55 4.03 -9.22
C TYR A 270 14.38 4.97 -10.10
N ASN A 271 15.60 5.31 -9.67
CA ASN A 271 16.51 6.18 -10.43
C ASN A 271 16.87 5.55 -11.78
N THR A 272 17.20 4.25 -11.80
CA THR A 272 17.51 3.53 -13.05
C THR A 272 16.33 3.52 -14.02
N LEU A 273 15.10 3.36 -13.52
CA LEU A 273 13.89 3.39 -14.34
C LEU A 273 13.56 4.79 -14.87
N LEU A 274 13.77 5.86 -14.08
CA LEU A 274 13.63 7.23 -14.57
C LEU A 274 14.51 7.46 -15.81
N ASP A 275 15.80 7.15 -15.70
CA ASP A 275 16.76 7.35 -16.80
C ASP A 275 16.38 6.54 -18.04
N LYS A 276 16.09 5.25 -17.88
CA LYS A 276 15.76 4.36 -19.01
C LYS A 276 14.43 4.70 -19.69
N THR A 277 13.43 5.15 -18.94
CA THR A 277 12.09 5.44 -19.49
C THR A 277 11.96 6.85 -20.07
N THR A 278 12.90 7.76 -19.81
CA THR A 278 12.91 9.15 -20.29
C THR A 278 12.70 9.27 -21.82
N LEU A 279 13.19 8.31 -22.61
CA LEU A 279 13.01 8.29 -24.08
C LEU A 279 11.68 7.71 -24.57
N ILE A 280 10.72 7.45 -23.67
CA ILE A 280 9.40 6.88 -23.95
C ILE A 280 8.32 7.91 -23.54
N PRO A 281 7.87 8.77 -24.48
CA PRO A 281 6.87 9.80 -24.21
C PRO A 281 5.58 9.22 -23.61
N GLY A 282 5.05 9.91 -22.60
CA GLY A 282 3.84 9.52 -21.88
C GLY A 282 4.05 8.45 -20.80
N SER A 283 5.27 7.93 -20.61
CA SER A 283 5.59 7.09 -19.45
C SER A 283 5.88 7.96 -18.23
N LYS A 284 5.52 7.48 -17.04
CA LYS A 284 5.75 8.17 -15.76
C LYS A 284 6.19 7.14 -14.72
N VAL A 285 7.36 7.35 -14.12
CA VAL A 285 7.86 6.52 -13.02
C VAL A 285 7.55 7.22 -11.70
N GLU A 286 6.94 6.50 -10.76
CA GLU A 286 6.52 7.00 -9.46
C GLU A 286 7.18 6.17 -8.36
N ASN A 287 7.83 6.84 -7.41
CA ASN A 287 8.35 6.21 -6.19
C ASN A 287 7.24 6.15 -5.14
N ASN A 288 6.76 4.94 -4.86
CA ASN A 288 5.78 4.65 -3.82
C ASN A 288 6.45 4.07 -2.56
N ARG A 289 7.64 4.56 -2.21
CA ARG A 289 8.48 4.19 -1.04
C ARG A 289 8.97 2.73 -1.02
N PHE A 290 8.05 1.77 -0.94
CA PHE A 290 8.35 0.33 -0.97
C PHE A 290 8.04 -0.33 -2.31
N CYS A 291 7.54 0.43 -3.29
CA CYS A 291 7.34 -0.04 -4.65
C CYS A 291 7.64 1.08 -5.65
N VAL A 292 7.93 0.70 -6.90
CA VAL A 292 8.07 1.64 -8.03
C VAL A 292 6.97 1.36 -9.05
N SER A 293 6.24 2.39 -9.45
CA SER A 293 5.13 2.27 -10.41
C SER A 293 5.50 2.95 -11.72
N VAL A 294 5.54 2.18 -12.81
CA VAL A 294 5.77 2.69 -14.17
C VAL A 294 4.43 2.72 -14.90
N HIS A 295 3.84 3.92 -14.94
CA HIS A 295 2.57 4.17 -15.60
C HIS A 295 2.77 4.24 -17.12
N PHE A 296 1.92 3.54 -17.86
CA PHE A 296 1.96 3.49 -19.34
C PHE A 296 0.65 3.95 -19.99
N ARG A 297 -0.27 4.53 -19.21
CA ARG A 297 -1.58 4.99 -19.68
C ARG A 297 -1.52 5.99 -20.82
N CYS A 298 -0.55 6.91 -20.78
CA CYS A 298 -0.36 7.96 -21.78
C CYS A 298 0.69 7.57 -22.85
N VAL A 299 1.21 6.34 -22.84
CA VAL A 299 2.19 5.83 -23.80
C VAL A 299 1.46 5.28 -25.03
N GLU A 300 1.90 5.67 -26.22
CA GLU A 300 1.42 5.10 -27.50
C GLU A 300 1.54 3.56 -27.49
N GLU A 301 0.47 2.84 -27.85
CA GLU A 301 0.42 1.36 -27.77
C GLU A 301 1.61 0.66 -28.46
N LYS A 302 2.04 1.16 -29.61
CA LYS A 302 3.22 0.69 -30.37
C LYS A 302 4.55 0.73 -29.59
N ARG A 303 4.61 1.45 -28.45
CA ARG A 303 5.78 1.55 -27.57
C ARG A 303 5.68 0.72 -26.30
N TRP A 304 4.53 0.08 -26.01
CA TRP A 304 4.35 -0.71 -24.79
C TRP A 304 5.36 -1.86 -24.68
N ASN A 305 5.64 -2.55 -25.79
CA ASN A 305 6.66 -3.61 -25.86
C ASN A 305 8.04 -3.08 -25.41
N ARG A 306 8.46 -1.92 -25.94
CA ARG A 306 9.74 -1.30 -25.60
C ARG A 306 9.79 -0.91 -24.13
N LEU A 307 8.72 -0.31 -23.59
CA LEU A 307 8.67 0.02 -22.16
C LEU A 307 8.75 -1.23 -21.28
N ALA A 308 8.06 -2.30 -21.66
CA ALA A 308 8.14 -3.61 -20.99
C ALA A 308 9.53 -4.24 -21.08
N GLU A 309 10.29 -4.00 -22.15
CA GLU A 309 11.67 -4.43 -22.31
C GLU A 309 12.62 -3.65 -21.41
N GLU A 310 12.50 -2.31 -21.35
CA GLU A 310 13.34 -1.49 -20.45
C GLU A 310 13.10 -1.85 -18.97
N VAL A 311 11.84 -2.00 -18.54
CA VAL A 311 11.49 -2.38 -17.16
C VAL A 311 12.05 -3.76 -16.80
N ARG A 312 11.91 -4.75 -17.69
CA ARG A 312 12.50 -6.09 -17.48
C ARG A 312 14.03 -6.07 -17.51
N SER A 313 14.63 -5.22 -18.34
CA SER A 313 16.09 -5.06 -18.40
C SER A 313 16.66 -4.53 -17.09
N VAL A 314 15.97 -3.61 -16.41
CA VAL A 314 16.36 -3.17 -15.06
C VAL A 314 16.22 -4.33 -14.08
N LEU A 315 15.03 -4.96 -14.03
CA LEU A 315 14.73 -6.03 -13.06
C LEU A 315 15.60 -7.28 -13.18
N ALA A 316 16.21 -7.54 -14.34
CA ALA A 316 17.12 -8.67 -14.52
C ALA A 316 18.32 -8.66 -13.54
N ALA A 317 18.67 -7.49 -12.98
CA ALA A 317 19.71 -7.35 -11.96
C ALA A 317 19.22 -7.52 -10.51
N TYR A 318 17.90 -7.59 -10.28
CA TYR A 318 17.28 -7.54 -8.94
C TYR A 318 16.34 -8.73 -8.73
N PRO A 319 16.86 -9.94 -8.45
CA PRO A 319 16.06 -11.16 -8.32
C PRO A 319 15.07 -11.12 -7.14
N ASP A 320 15.35 -10.30 -6.11
CA ASP A 320 14.48 -10.14 -4.96
C ASP A 320 13.28 -9.20 -5.21
N LEU A 321 13.10 -8.71 -6.45
CA LEU A 321 11.98 -7.87 -6.85
C LEU A 321 11.06 -8.61 -7.84
N LYS A 322 9.75 -8.49 -7.63
CA LYS A 322 8.70 -9.02 -8.49
C LYS A 322 8.02 -7.90 -9.30
N LEU A 323 7.69 -8.21 -10.55
CA LEU A 323 6.93 -7.34 -11.44
C LEU A 323 5.47 -7.76 -11.48
N THR A 324 4.58 -6.91 -10.98
CA THR A 324 3.12 -7.09 -11.06
C THR A 324 2.52 -6.11 -12.07
N GLN A 325 1.42 -6.50 -12.71
CA GLN A 325 0.65 -5.62 -13.58
C GLN A 325 -0.64 -5.18 -12.88
N GLY A 326 -0.93 -3.88 -12.94
CA GLY A 326 -2.18 -3.24 -12.56
C GLY A 326 -2.80 -2.47 -13.73
N ARG A 327 -3.82 -1.63 -13.48
CA ARG A 327 -4.61 -0.96 -14.53
C ARG A 327 -3.81 0.12 -15.28
N LYS A 328 -3.17 -0.26 -16.40
CA LYS A 328 -2.21 0.56 -17.17
C LYS A 328 -0.97 1.02 -16.38
N VAL A 329 -0.54 0.19 -15.42
CA VAL A 329 0.65 0.41 -14.60
C VAL A 329 1.44 -0.89 -14.43
N LEU A 330 2.77 -0.79 -14.48
CA LEU A 330 3.70 -1.85 -14.13
C LEU A 330 4.29 -1.55 -12.76
N GLU A 331 4.14 -2.45 -11.80
CA GLU A 331 4.56 -2.22 -10.42
C GLU A 331 5.71 -3.17 -10.05
N ILE A 332 6.81 -2.58 -9.60
CA ILE A 332 7.97 -3.28 -9.04
C ILE A 332 7.79 -3.30 -7.53
N ARG A 333 7.82 -4.49 -6.94
CA ARG A 333 7.67 -4.68 -5.49
C ARG A 333 8.72 -5.66 -4.94
N PRO A 334 9.14 -5.56 -3.68
CA PRO A 334 9.91 -6.60 -3.02
C PRO A 334 9.20 -7.95 -3.01
N THR A 335 9.98 -9.03 -3.10
CA THR A 335 9.51 -10.41 -2.92
C THR A 335 9.42 -10.73 -1.43
N VAL A 336 8.50 -10.04 -0.76
CA VAL A 336 8.09 -10.29 0.63
C VAL A 336 6.69 -10.92 0.61
N GLU A 337 6.42 -11.80 1.58
CA GLU A 337 5.10 -12.37 1.86
C GLU A 337 4.20 -11.35 2.58
N TRP A 338 3.90 -10.27 1.89
CA TRP A 338 3.04 -9.19 2.38
C TRP A 338 2.11 -8.66 1.29
N ASP A 339 0.87 -8.42 1.67
CA ASP A 339 -0.24 -7.96 0.83
C ASP A 339 -1.25 -7.15 1.68
N LYS A 340 -2.34 -6.67 1.07
CA LYS A 340 -3.38 -5.93 1.78
C LYS A 340 -4.10 -6.76 2.83
N GLY A 341 -4.16 -8.09 2.69
CA GLY A 341 -4.68 -9.02 3.69
C GLY A 341 -3.77 -9.12 4.92
N LYS A 342 -2.45 -9.19 4.74
CA LYS A 342 -1.48 -9.14 5.85
C LYS A 342 -1.51 -7.79 6.58
N ALA A 343 -1.69 -6.69 5.85
CA ALA A 343 -1.87 -5.37 6.46
C ALA A 343 -3.18 -5.28 7.28
N LEU A 344 -4.28 -5.87 6.78
CA LEU A 344 -5.54 -6.01 7.51
C LEU A 344 -5.37 -6.86 8.79
N GLU A 345 -4.71 -8.01 8.71
CA GLU A 345 -4.43 -8.85 9.88
C GLU A 345 -3.59 -8.12 10.94
N PHE A 346 -2.53 -7.43 10.52
CA PHE A 346 -1.68 -6.63 11.41
C PHE A 346 -2.47 -5.52 12.11
N LEU A 347 -3.27 -4.74 11.36
CA LEU A 347 -4.08 -3.66 11.94
C LEU A 347 -5.16 -4.21 12.89
N LEU A 348 -5.78 -5.35 12.57
CA LEU A 348 -6.71 -6.00 13.49
C LEU A 348 -6.02 -6.49 14.76
N HIS A 349 -4.80 -7.04 14.68
CA HIS A 349 -4.03 -7.39 15.87
C HIS A 349 -3.72 -6.16 16.74
N GLU A 350 -3.19 -5.10 16.14
CA GLU A 350 -2.80 -3.87 16.87
C GLU A 350 -3.97 -3.11 17.50
N LEU A 351 -5.18 -3.22 16.94
CA LEU A 351 -6.41 -2.67 17.50
C LEU A 351 -7.01 -3.54 18.64
N GLY A 352 -6.39 -4.67 18.99
CA GLY A 352 -6.93 -5.62 19.97
C GLY A 352 -8.04 -6.52 19.42
N CYS A 353 -8.12 -6.66 18.09
CA CYS A 353 -9.17 -7.36 17.34
C CYS A 353 -8.71 -8.71 16.77
N ALA A 354 -7.60 -9.28 17.24
CA ALA A 354 -7.15 -10.60 16.82
C ALA A 354 -8.10 -11.70 17.31
N ASP A 355 -8.40 -11.73 18.61
CA ASP A 355 -8.89 -12.94 19.31
C ASP A 355 -10.31 -12.82 19.88
N GLY A 356 -11.07 -11.76 19.56
CA GLY A 356 -12.39 -11.50 20.13
C GLY A 356 -13.55 -11.57 19.14
N ASP A 357 -14.56 -12.41 19.43
CA ASP A 357 -15.80 -12.52 18.63
C ASP A 357 -16.64 -11.23 18.55
N ASN A 358 -16.32 -10.25 19.39
CA ASN A 358 -17.02 -8.97 19.50
C ASN A 358 -16.54 -7.90 18.51
N MET A 359 -15.88 -8.29 17.42
CA MET A 359 -15.41 -7.39 16.36
C MET A 359 -16.07 -7.70 15.00
N LEU A 360 -16.28 -6.67 14.20
CA LEU A 360 -16.78 -6.78 12.83
C LEU A 360 -15.97 -5.88 11.88
N PRO A 361 -14.90 -6.39 11.27
CA PRO A 361 -14.19 -5.67 10.22
C PRO A 361 -15.03 -5.55 8.94
N LEU A 362 -15.12 -4.34 8.39
CA LEU A 362 -15.67 -4.06 7.07
C LEU A 362 -14.52 -3.62 6.17
N TYR A 363 -14.30 -4.30 5.04
CA TYR A 363 -13.32 -3.87 4.04
C TYR A 363 -14.04 -3.50 2.75
N ILE A 364 -13.76 -2.31 2.20
CA ILE A 364 -14.31 -1.83 0.92
C ILE A 364 -13.17 -1.60 -0.07
N GLY A 365 -13.24 -2.20 -1.26
CA GLY A 365 -12.20 -2.08 -2.29
C GLY A 365 -12.64 -2.44 -3.70
N ASP A 366 -11.91 -1.96 -4.71
CA ASP A 366 -12.25 -2.02 -6.14
C ASP A 366 -11.39 -3.02 -6.93
N ASP A 367 -10.16 -3.30 -6.50
CA ASP A 367 -9.14 -3.92 -7.36
C ASP A 367 -8.70 -5.31 -6.90
N ARG A 368 -7.98 -6.02 -7.77
CA ARG A 368 -7.51 -7.40 -7.50
C ARG A 368 -6.67 -7.51 -6.21
N THR A 369 -6.02 -6.44 -5.77
CA THR A 369 -5.24 -6.42 -4.51
C THR A 369 -6.11 -6.41 -3.26
N ASP A 370 -7.38 -6.01 -3.36
CA ASP A 370 -8.35 -6.03 -2.25
C ASP A 370 -8.92 -7.43 -2.01
N GLU A 371 -8.86 -8.31 -3.02
CA GLU A 371 -9.21 -9.73 -2.88
C GLU A 371 -8.38 -10.44 -1.81
N ASP A 372 -7.15 -10.01 -1.56
CA ASP A 372 -6.30 -10.58 -0.51
C ASP A 372 -6.86 -10.26 0.90
N ALA A 373 -7.42 -9.06 1.08
CA ALA A 373 -8.17 -8.70 2.28
C ALA A 373 -9.53 -9.42 2.37
N PHE A 374 -10.27 -9.54 1.26
CA PHE A 374 -11.55 -10.26 1.24
C PHE A 374 -11.38 -11.76 1.57
N LYS A 375 -10.30 -12.41 1.10
CA LYS A 375 -9.95 -13.80 1.46
C LYS A 375 -9.71 -13.94 2.96
N VAL A 376 -8.97 -13.02 3.58
CA VAL A 376 -8.73 -13.01 5.04
C VAL A 376 -10.05 -12.95 5.81
N LEU A 377 -10.94 -11.99 5.47
CA LEU A 377 -12.25 -11.87 6.12
C LEU A 377 -13.10 -13.14 5.97
N ARG A 378 -13.13 -13.69 4.76
CA ARG A 378 -13.88 -14.91 4.45
C ARG A 378 -13.33 -16.14 5.19
N ALA A 379 -12.01 -16.27 5.29
CA ALA A 379 -11.35 -17.37 5.99
C ALA A 379 -11.53 -17.29 7.52
N ARG A 380 -11.55 -16.07 8.08
CA ARG A 380 -11.84 -15.82 9.51
C ARG A 380 -13.31 -16.05 9.87
N GLY A 381 -14.23 -16.01 8.90
CA GLY A 381 -15.68 -16.07 9.15
C GLY A 381 -16.23 -14.85 9.92
N GLN A 382 -15.44 -13.79 10.04
CA GLN A 382 -15.73 -12.59 10.83
C GLN A 382 -15.51 -11.35 9.95
N GLY A 383 -16.51 -10.49 9.90
CA GLY A 383 -16.49 -9.29 9.05
C GLY A 383 -16.94 -9.53 7.61
N PHE A 384 -16.94 -8.47 6.82
CA PHE A 384 -17.49 -8.46 5.46
C PHE A 384 -16.58 -7.71 4.48
N GLY A 385 -16.27 -8.37 3.36
CA GLY A 385 -15.70 -7.71 2.19
C GLY A 385 -16.81 -7.11 1.31
N ILE A 386 -16.59 -5.90 0.80
CA ILE A 386 -17.50 -5.17 -0.08
C ILE A 386 -16.74 -4.75 -1.34
N LEU A 387 -17.07 -5.37 -2.48
CA LEU A 387 -16.45 -5.05 -3.77
C LEU A 387 -17.08 -3.81 -4.39
N VAL A 388 -16.26 -2.85 -4.81
CA VAL A 388 -16.70 -1.71 -5.62
C VAL A 388 -16.57 -2.06 -7.12
N SER A 389 -17.69 -2.28 -7.80
CA SER A 389 -17.71 -2.53 -9.24
C SER A 389 -19.10 -2.32 -9.87
N LYS A 390 -19.14 -1.66 -11.03
CA LYS A 390 -20.35 -1.54 -11.86
C LYS A 390 -20.75 -2.83 -12.55
N PHE A 391 -19.78 -3.73 -12.75
CA PHE A 391 -19.92 -4.97 -13.50
C PHE A 391 -19.54 -6.18 -12.62
N PRO A 392 -20.14 -7.37 -12.85
CA PRO A 392 -19.70 -8.61 -12.22
C PRO A 392 -18.19 -8.84 -12.33
N LYS A 393 -17.58 -9.22 -11.21
CA LYS A 393 -16.20 -9.71 -11.11
C LYS A 393 -16.19 -10.98 -10.26
N GLU A 394 -15.28 -11.90 -10.53
CA GLU A 394 -14.97 -12.95 -9.54
C GLU A 394 -14.38 -12.30 -8.29
N THR A 395 -14.94 -12.61 -7.11
CA THR A 395 -14.58 -11.96 -5.85
C THR A 395 -14.86 -12.84 -4.64
N CYS A 396 -14.07 -12.68 -3.58
CA CYS A 396 -14.35 -13.20 -2.24
C CYS A 396 -15.19 -12.26 -1.37
N ALA A 397 -15.52 -11.06 -1.84
CA ALA A 397 -16.40 -10.13 -1.14
C ALA A 397 -17.82 -10.72 -0.93
N SER A 398 -18.44 -10.39 0.21
CA SER A 398 -19.80 -10.81 0.55
C SER A 398 -20.87 -9.90 -0.07
N TYR A 399 -20.54 -8.64 -0.29
CA TYR A 399 -21.45 -7.63 -0.83
C TYR A 399 -20.78 -6.83 -1.96
N SER A 400 -21.58 -6.02 -2.66
CA SER A 400 -21.09 -5.08 -3.68
C SER A 400 -21.60 -3.65 -3.49
N LEU A 401 -20.90 -2.70 -4.09
CA LEU A 401 -21.31 -1.32 -4.32
C LEU A 401 -20.92 -0.95 -5.75
N LYS A 402 -21.68 -0.12 -6.47
CA LYS A 402 -21.43 0.12 -7.91
C LYS A 402 -20.18 0.97 -8.17
N ASP A 403 -20.00 2.05 -7.41
CA ASP A 403 -18.91 3.03 -7.60
C ASP A 403 -18.73 3.92 -6.34
N PRO A 404 -17.75 4.86 -6.33
CA PRO A 404 -17.50 5.72 -5.17
C PRO A 404 -18.69 6.57 -4.68
N SER A 405 -19.75 6.76 -5.47
CA SER A 405 -20.97 7.44 -4.98
C SER A 405 -21.74 6.55 -4.00
N GLU A 406 -21.93 5.28 -4.33
CA GLU A 406 -22.56 4.31 -3.42
C GLU A 406 -21.67 4.00 -2.19
N VAL A 407 -20.34 4.09 -2.32
CA VAL A 407 -19.42 4.03 -1.16
C VAL A 407 -19.66 5.20 -0.21
N LYS A 408 -19.78 6.43 -0.72
CA LYS A 408 -20.09 7.62 0.10
C LYS A 408 -21.44 7.47 0.81
N ASP A 409 -22.44 6.98 0.10
CA ASP A 409 -23.79 6.79 0.66
C ASP A 409 -23.75 5.73 1.77
N PHE A 410 -23.12 4.58 1.53
CA PHE A 410 -22.98 3.51 2.54
C PHE A 410 -22.25 3.99 3.81
N LEU A 411 -21.18 4.77 3.65
CA LEU A 411 -20.42 5.33 4.78
C LEU A 411 -21.22 6.40 5.53
N ARG A 412 -22.05 7.21 4.87
CA ARG A 412 -22.97 8.15 5.53
C ARG A 412 -24.00 7.38 6.36
N ASP A 413 -24.63 6.38 5.77
CA ASP A 413 -25.69 5.61 6.43
C ASP A 413 -25.13 4.87 7.66
N LEU A 414 -23.87 4.38 7.59
CA LEU A 414 -23.13 3.81 8.73
C LEU A 414 -22.91 4.81 9.88
N VAL A 415 -22.60 6.07 9.56
CA VAL A 415 -22.46 7.17 10.53
C VAL A 415 -23.80 7.52 11.18
N GLU A 416 -24.88 7.58 10.39
CA GLU A 416 -26.22 7.88 10.88
C GLU A 416 -26.76 6.77 11.79
N TRP A 417 -26.60 5.51 11.39
CA TRP A 417 -26.92 4.34 12.23
C TRP A 417 -26.24 4.41 13.59
N LYS A 418 -24.93 4.68 13.62
CA LYS A 418 -24.16 4.71 14.87
C LYS A 418 -24.52 5.90 15.74
N ARG A 419 -24.78 7.08 15.14
CA ARG A 419 -25.30 8.25 15.85
C ARG A 419 -26.64 7.94 16.53
N ASN A 420 -27.58 7.33 15.81
CA ASN A 420 -28.89 6.98 16.34
C ASN A 420 -28.79 5.91 17.44
N SER A 421 -27.90 4.91 17.28
CA SER A 421 -27.62 3.90 18.31
C SER A 421 -27.00 4.47 19.59
N LEU A 422 -26.42 5.68 19.56
CA LEU A 422 -25.87 6.37 20.73
C LEU A 422 -26.85 7.38 21.34
N GLN A 423 -28.00 7.65 20.69
CA GLN A 423 -29.08 8.49 21.21
C GLN A 423 -30.21 7.67 21.84
N ASN A 424 -30.33 6.40 21.45
CA ASN A 424 -31.35 5.46 21.93
C ASN A 424 -30.85 4.55 23.09
N ASN A 425 -29.61 4.74 23.53
CA ASN A 425 -28.97 4.08 24.68
C ASN A 425 -28.58 5.15 25.72
#